data_AF-A0A250KWN9-F1
#
_entry.id   AF-A0A250KWN9-F1
#
_cell.length_a   1.000
_cell.length_b   1.000
_cell.length_c   1.000
_cell.angle_alpha   90.00
_cell.angle_beta   90.00
_cell.angle_gamma   90.00
#
_symmetry.space_group_name_H-M   'P 1'
#
loop_
_entity.id
_entity.type
_entity.pdbx_description
1 polymer ?
#
loop_
_entity_poly.entity_id
_entity_poly.type
_entity_poly.pdbx_seq_one_letter_code
_entity_poly.pdbx_strand_id
1 'polypeptide(L)' 'MKERIVRRTKEEIKKMRGKTDHVYVGNTSDKEIERQVENDPDSYIPTEEELKKFKPVKKDDSNE' A
#
# COMPACT_ATOMS: atom_id res chain seq x y z
N MET A 1 20.05 -21.42 -13.38
CA MET A 1 20.49 -20.11 -13.92
C MET A 1 21.27 -19.40 -12.83
N LYS A 2 22.46 -18.83 -13.11
CA LYS A 2 23.15 -17.97 -12.12
C LYS A 2 22.38 -16.64 -12.07
N GLU A 3 21.83 -16.29 -10.91
CA GLU A 3 21.18 -15.00 -10.72
C GLU A 3 22.23 -13.89 -10.90
N ARG A 4 21.96 -13.02 -11.87
CA ARG A 4 22.84 -11.88 -12.17
C ARG A 4 22.42 -10.74 -11.26
N ILE A 5 23.06 -10.60 -10.11
CA ILE A 5 22.79 -9.48 -9.19
C ILE A 5 23.22 -8.19 -9.88
N VAL A 6 22.24 -7.37 -10.27
CA VAL A 6 22.48 -6.04 -10.88
C VAL A 6 22.48 -4.99 -9.78
N ARG A 7 23.60 -4.30 -9.59
CA ARG A 7 23.72 -3.16 -8.67
C ARG A 7 23.34 -1.87 -9.40
N ARG A 8 22.53 -1.03 -8.75
CA ARG A 8 22.07 0.28 -9.26
C ARG A 8 22.32 1.35 -8.20
N THR A 9 22.53 2.58 -8.62
CA THR A 9 22.62 3.74 -7.72
C THR A 9 21.23 4.24 -7.33
N LYS A 10 21.13 4.99 -6.23
CA LYS A 10 19.86 5.62 -5.80
C LYS A 10 19.29 6.54 -6.89
N GLU A 11 20.15 7.23 -7.63
CA GLU A 11 19.73 8.14 -8.71
C GLU A 11 19.18 7.39 -9.91
N GLU A 12 19.78 6.25 -10.27
CA GLU A 12 19.26 5.39 -11.34
C GLU A 12 17.88 4.85 -10.99
N ILE A 13 17.68 4.39 -9.74
CA ILE A 13 16.38 3.90 -9.28
C ILE A 13 15.32 5.01 -9.34
N LYS A 14 15.65 6.24 -8.91
CA LYS A 14 14.72 7.39 -8.99
C LYS A 14 14.28 7.72 -10.42
N LYS A 15 15.16 7.50 -11.41
CA LYS A 15 14.86 7.72 -12.84
C LYS A 15 14.10 6.56 -13.46
N MET A 16 14.05 5.39 -12.82
CA MET A 16 13.24 4.29 -13.29
C MET A 16 11.77 4.65 -13.09
N ARG A 17 11.02 4.64 -14.19
CA ARG A 17 9.58 4.88 -14.14
C ARG A 17 8.92 3.75 -13.35
N GLY A 18 8.11 4.09 -12.36
CA GLY A 18 7.26 3.13 -11.68
C GLY A 18 6.36 2.42 -12.70
N LYS A 19 6.05 1.14 -12.45
CA LYS A 19 5.07 0.40 -13.26
C LYS A 19 3.62 0.75 -12.90
N THR A 20 3.44 1.48 -11.81
CA THR A 20 2.14 1.86 -11.28
C THR A 20 1.45 2.83 -12.23
N ASP A 21 0.24 2.47 -12.67
CA ASP A 21 -0.64 3.38 -13.37
C ASP A 21 -1.33 4.29 -12.35
N HIS A 22 -0.74 5.47 -12.12
CA HIS A 22 -1.25 6.44 -11.17
C HIS A 22 -2.61 7.02 -11.55
N VAL A 23 -2.97 7.01 -12.85
CA VAL A 23 -4.27 7.50 -13.32
C VAL A 23 -5.35 6.49 -12.96
N TYR A 24 -5.08 5.20 -13.20
CA TYR A 24 -5.99 4.13 -12.78
C TYR A 24 -6.18 4.12 -11.25
N VAL A 25 -5.09 4.17 -10.48
CA VAL A 25 -5.15 4.18 -9.01
C VAL A 25 -5.95 5.38 -8.51
N GLY A 26 -5.71 6.58 -9.05
CA GLY A 26 -6.43 7.79 -8.66
C GLY A 26 -7.93 7.78 -8.98
N ASN A 27 -8.34 6.97 -9.96
CA ASN A 27 -9.74 6.84 -10.39
C ASN A 27 -10.43 5.57 -9.83
N THR A 28 -9.75 4.80 -8.98
CA THR A 28 -10.30 3.56 -8.44
C THR A 28 -11.40 3.88 -7.42
N SER A 29 -12.60 3.33 -7.63
CA SER A 29 -13.76 3.55 -6.75
C SER A 29 -13.71 2.68 -5.50
N ASP A 30 -14.37 3.10 -4.41
CA ASP A 30 -14.45 2.34 -3.15
C ASP A 30 -14.91 0.88 -3.34
N LYS A 31 -15.94 0.65 -4.16
CA LYS A 31 -16.43 -0.71 -4.46
C LYS A 31 -15.38 -1.61 -5.12
N GLU A 32 -14.53 -1.01 -5.94
CA GLU A 32 -13.45 -1.74 -6.61
C GLU A 32 -12.31 -2.00 -5.61
N ILE A 33 -12.05 -1.07 -4.70
CA ILE A 33 -11.11 -1.29 -3.58
C ILE A 33 -11.59 -2.44 -2.70
N GLU A 34 -12.86 -2.44 -2.27
CA GLU A 34 -13.46 -3.52 -1.47
C GLU A 34 -13.28 -4.87 -2.16
N ARG A 35 -13.62 -4.95 -3.45
CA ARG A 35 -13.45 -6.17 -4.25
C ARG A 35 -11.99 -6.60 -4.33
N GLN A 36 -11.04 -5.68 -4.49
CA GLN A 36 -9.61 -6.04 -4.54
C GLN A 36 -9.14 -6.60 -3.20
N VAL A 37 -9.56 -6.00 -2.09
CA VAL A 37 -9.25 -6.47 -0.73
C VAL A 37 -9.86 -7.85 -0.46
N GLU A 38 -11.10 -8.08 -0.85
CA GLU A 38 -11.78 -9.39 -0.68
C GLU A 38 -11.12 -10.52 -1.46
N ASN A 39 -10.52 -10.23 -2.62
CA ASN A 39 -9.91 -11.22 -3.49
C ASN A 39 -8.40 -11.42 -3.24
N ASP A 40 -7.80 -10.62 -2.36
CA ASP A 40 -6.38 -10.72 -2.04
C ASP A 40 -6.14 -11.88 -1.05
N PRO A 41 -5.41 -12.94 -1.43
CA PRO A 41 -5.17 -14.11 -0.58
C PRO A 41 -4.35 -13.79 0.67
N ASP A 42 -3.59 -12.69 0.65
CA ASP A 42 -2.76 -12.24 1.78
C ASP A 42 -3.49 -11.21 2.65
N SER A 43 -4.67 -10.76 2.24
CA SER A 43 -5.45 -9.78 2.99
C SER A 43 -6.17 -10.45 4.17
N TYR A 44 -5.84 -10.01 5.37
CA TYR A 44 -6.62 -10.29 6.57
C TYR A 44 -7.65 -9.18 6.79
N ILE A 45 -8.94 -9.50 6.59
CA ILE A 45 -10.05 -8.58 6.79
C ILE A 45 -10.51 -8.69 8.25
N PRO A 46 -10.30 -7.67 9.09
CA PRO A 46 -10.64 -7.74 10.51
C PRO A 46 -12.16 -7.80 10.74
N THR A 47 -12.58 -8.52 11.77
CA THR A 47 -13.97 -8.53 12.20
C THR A 47 -14.36 -7.21 12.89
N GLU A 48 -15.66 -6.93 12.99
CA GLU A 48 -16.14 -5.75 13.73
C GLU A 48 -15.67 -5.71 15.19
N GLU A 49 -15.57 -6.88 15.84
CA GLU A 49 -15.09 -6.99 17.22
C GLU A 49 -13.60 -6.63 17.34
N GLU A 50 -12.81 -6.96 16.33
CA GLU A 50 -11.40 -6.62 16.25
C GLU A 50 -11.20 -5.14 15.91
N LEU A 51 -12.01 -4.59 15.00
CA LEU A 51 -12.03 -3.17 14.68
C LEU A 51 -12.31 -2.30 15.92
N LYS A 52 -13.21 -2.72 16.80
CA LYS A 52 -13.49 -2.02 18.07
C LYS A 52 -12.31 -1.96 19.04
N LYS A 53 -11.31 -2.85 18.89
CA LYS A 53 -10.09 -2.84 19.72
C LYS A 53 -9.10 -1.78 19.27
N PHE A 54 -9.21 -1.26 18.04
CA PHE A 54 -8.37 -0.17 17.57
C PHE A 54 -8.72 1.11 18.33
N LYS A 55 -7.78 1.58 19.15
CA LYS A 55 -7.92 2.86 19.85
C LYS A 55 -7.41 3.96 18.93
N PRO A 56 -8.13 5.09 18.81
CA PRO A 56 -7.60 6.24 18.10
C PRO A 56 -6.27 6.64 18.75
N VAL A 57 -5.27 6.91 17.93
CA VAL A 57 -4.02 7.51 18.41
C VAL A 57 -4.40 8.86 18.99
N LYS A 58 -4.05 9.10 20.25
CA LYS A 58 -4.19 10.42 20.85
C LYS A 58 -3.32 11.36 20.00
N LYS A 59 -3.93 12.42 19.46
CA LYS A 59 -3.13 13.49 18.86
C LYS A 59 -2.33 14.09 20.00
N ASP A 60 -1.03 13.79 20.05
CA ASP A 60 -0.12 14.66 20.75
C ASP A 60 -0.03 15.91 19.87
N ASP A 61 -0.47 17.06 20.39
CA ASP A 61 -0.38 18.39 19.75
C ASP A 61 1.08 18.87 19.68
N SER A 62 2.01 17.98 19.34
CA SER A 62 3.46 18.18 19.35
C SER A 62 4.03 17.88 17.97
N ASN A 63 3.60 18.64 16.97
CA ASN A 63 4.36 18.92 15.76
C ASN A 63 3.75 20.18 15.13
N GLU A 64 4.23 21.32 15.63
CA GLU A 64 4.18 22.63 14.97
C GLU A 64 5.20 22.66 13.81
#